data_AF-A0A395XK50-F1
#
_entry.id   AF-A0A395XK50-F1
#
_cell.length_a   1.000
_cell.length_b   1.000
_cell.length_c   1.000
_cell.angle_alpha   90.00
_cell.angle_beta   90.00
_cell.angle_gamma   90.00
#
_symmetry.space_group_name_H-M   'P 1'
#
loop_
_entity.id
_entity.type
_entity.pdbx_description
1 polymer ?
#
loop_
_entity_poly.entity_id
_entity_poly.type
_entity_poly.pdbx_seq_one_letter_code
_entity_poly.pdbx_strand_id
1 'polypeptide(L)'
;MLNDGSGFKKVYLATGFTDLRRGIDGLARIIRFQFQLNPYDKNILFLFCGKRTDRIKGLIWEGDGFLLLYKRIENGNFRWPRTKEEALEITTDQYQMLMQGLEIVARHPIEEVPDPEFLL
;
A
#
# COMPACT_ATOMS: atom_id res chain seq x y z
N MET A 1 -1.37 15.86 -0.06
CA MET A 1 -1.24 14.85 1.01
C MET A 1 -1.43 13.41 0.54
N LEU A 2 -2.62 12.96 0.11
CA LEU A 2 -2.78 11.56 -0.34
C LEU A 2 -2.35 11.33 -1.80
N ASN A 3 -2.35 12.34 -2.68
CA ASN A 3 -1.90 12.12 -4.06
C ASN A 3 -0.37 12.16 -4.20
N ASP A 4 0.28 13.01 -3.41
CA ASP A 4 1.72 13.28 -3.43
C ASP A 4 2.48 12.50 -2.34
N GLY A 5 1.79 11.88 -1.37
CA GLY A 5 2.41 11.06 -0.32
C GLY A 5 3.29 11.85 0.66
N SER A 6 3.38 13.17 0.48
CA SER A 6 4.24 14.03 1.29
C SER A 6 3.74 14.10 2.73
N GLY A 7 4.63 13.91 3.69
CA GLY A 7 4.34 13.99 5.13
C GLY A 7 4.24 12.64 5.84
N PHE A 8 4.26 11.52 5.11
CA PHE A 8 4.35 10.19 5.72
C PHE A 8 5.81 9.73 5.77
N LYS A 9 6.25 9.28 6.95
CA LYS A 9 7.56 8.65 7.13
C LYS A 9 7.60 7.26 6.47
N LYS A 10 6.47 6.55 6.52
CA LYS A 10 6.30 5.21 5.95
C LYS A 10 4.92 5.03 5.35
N VAL A 11 4.83 4.22 4.31
CA VAL A 11 3.56 3.77 3.74
C VAL A 11 3.56 2.25 3.67
N TYR A 12 2.52 1.64 4.22
CA TYR A 12 2.26 0.21 4.12
C TYR A 12 1.02 -0.04 3.28
N LEU A 13 1.09 -1.03 2.38
CA LEU A 13 -0.07 -1.56 1.68
C LEU A 13 -0.51 -2.86 2.33
N ALA A 14 -1.79 -2.95 2.68
CA ALA A 14 -2.44 -4.24 2.86
C ALA A 14 -2.54 -4.94 1.51
N THR A 15 -1.65 -5.89 1.24
CA THR A 15 -1.64 -6.69 0.01
C THR A 15 -2.83 -7.65 -0.02
N GLY A 16 -3.14 -8.17 -1.21
CA GLY A 16 -4.42 -8.89 -1.39
C GLY A 16 -5.59 -7.91 -1.36
N PHE A 17 -6.78 -8.34 -0.91
CA PHE A 17 -7.96 -7.48 -0.82
C PHE A 17 -8.47 -7.32 0.60
N THR A 18 -8.93 -6.12 0.95
CA THR A 18 -9.55 -5.81 2.23
C THR A 18 -11.05 -5.55 2.06
N ASP A 19 -11.86 -6.01 3.01
CA ASP A 19 -13.26 -5.59 3.08
C ASP A 19 -13.33 -4.11 3.53
N LEU A 20 -13.52 -3.22 2.56
CA LEU A 20 -13.59 -1.78 2.79
C LEU A 20 -14.87 -1.30 3.49
N ARG A 21 -15.79 -2.20 3.87
CA ARG A 21 -16.90 -1.85 4.78
C ARG A 21 -16.43 -1.63 6.22
N ARG A 22 -15.25 -2.11 6.58
CA ARG A 22 -14.64 -1.89 7.90
C ARG A 22 -14.38 -0.40 8.14
N GLY A 23 -14.76 0.07 9.34
CA GLY A 23 -14.41 1.37 9.89
C GLY A 23 -13.01 1.39 10.51
N ILE A 24 -12.70 2.44 11.26
CA ILE A 24 -11.39 2.67 11.90
C ILE A 24 -10.96 1.45 12.73
N ASP A 25 -11.75 1.02 13.70
CA ASP A 25 -11.38 -0.08 14.60
C ASP A 25 -11.14 -1.40 13.86
N GLY A 26 -11.97 -1.66 12.84
CA GLY A 26 -11.86 -2.86 12.02
C GLY A 26 -10.59 -2.91 11.19
N LEU A 27 -10.09 -1.75 10.73
CA LEU A 27 -8.83 -1.63 9.99
C LEU A 27 -7.62 -1.58 10.93
N ALA A 28 -7.71 -0.86 12.06
CA ALA A 28 -6.69 -0.86 13.10
C ALA A 28 -6.44 -2.27 13.67
N ARG A 29 -7.49 -3.09 13.79
CA ARG A 29 -7.37 -4.50 14.17
C ARG A 29 -6.54 -5.31 13.17
N ILE A 30 -6.70 -5.05 11.87
CA ILE A 30 -5.90 -5.73 10.83
C ILE A 30 -4.42 -5.35 11.02
N ILE A 31 -4.12 -4.05 11.13
CA ILE A 31 -2.75 -3.56 11.34
C ILE A 31 -2.11 -4.22 12.56
N ARG A 32 -2.84 -4.24 13.70
CA ARG A 32 -2.31 -4.75 14.96
C ARG A 32 -2.12 -6.26 14.97
N PHE A 33 -3.12 -7.02 14.54
CA PHE A 33 -3.15 -8.47 14.79
C PHE A 33 -2.79 -9.31 13.58
N GLN A 34 -2.97 -8.77 12.37
CA GLN A 34 -2.54 -9.44 11.16
C GLN A 34 -1.10 -8.98 10.86
N PHE A 35 -0.90 -7.69 10.66
CA PHE A 35 0.41 -7.18 10.23
C PHE A 35 1.44 -7.09 11.35
N GLN A 36 1.03 -7.26 12.61
CA GLN A 36 1.88 -7.10 13.80
C GLN A 36 2.56 -5.72 13.86
N LEU A 37 1.89 -4.68 13.33
CA LEU A 37 2.34 -3.29 13.34
C LEU A 37 1.51 -2.46 14.33
N ASN A 38 2.04 -1.32 14.78
CA ASN A 38 1.31 -0.45 15.69
C ASN A 38 0.45 0.57 14.91
N PRO A 39 -0.90 0.51 14.99
CA PRO A 39 -1.74 1.50 14.31
C PRO A 39 -1.64 2.90 14.93
N TYR A 40 -1.07 3.05 16.12
CA TYR A 40 -0.90 4.34 16.82
C TYR A 40 0.45 5.02 16.54
N ASP A 41 1.27 4.47 15.64
CA ASP A 41 2.50 5.14 15.23
C ASP A 41 2.17 6.34 14.32
N LYS A 42 2.61 7.53 14.75
CA LYS A 42 2.41 8.76 13.96
C LYS A 42 3.21 8.72 12.66
N ASN A 43 2.71 9.45 11.67
CA ASN A 43 3.34 9.63 10.35
C ASN A 43 3.49 8.32 9.55
N ILE A 44 2.69 7.29 9.86
CA ILE A 44 2.59 6.07 9.05
C ILE A 44 1.21 6.03 8.39
N LEU A 45 1.20 5.81 7.07
CA LEU A 45 -0.01 5.62 6.30
C LEU A 45 -0.20 4.13 6.01
N PHE A 46 -1.34 3.58 6.42
CA PHE A 46 -1.75 2.23 6.06
C PHE A 46 -2.83 2.29 4.99
N LEU A 47 -2.54 1.77 3.80
CA LEU A 47 -3.49 1.75 2.70
C LEU A 47 -4.14 0.38 2.53
N PHE A 48 -5.43 0.39 2.22
CA PHE A 48 -6.25 -0.80 2.02
C PHE A 48 -7.01 -0.68 0.70
N CYS A 49 -7.10 -1.78 -0.04
CA CYS A 49 -7.78 -1.82 -1.32
C CYS A 49 -8.80 -2.95 -1.39
N GLY A 50 -9.99 -2.64 -1.89
CA GLY A 50 -11.05 -3.62 -2.10
C GLY A 50 -10.82 -4.47 -3.36
N LYS A 51 -11.77 -5.36 -3.64
CA LYS A 51 -11.74 -6.20 -4.85
C LYS A 51 -11.84 -5.39 -6.15
N ARG A 52 -12.60 -4.29 -6.14
CA ARG A 52 -12.89 -3.47 -7.33
C ARG A 52 -11.75 -2.59 -7.82
N THR A 53 -10.68 -2.41 -7.04
CA THR A 53 -9.49 -1.59 -7.37
C THR A 53 -9.73 -0.14 -7.80
N ASP A 54 -10.97 0.35 -7.80
CA ASP A 54 -11.35 1.73 -8.11
C ASP A 54 -11.37 2.62 -6.85
N ARG A 55 -11.03 2.06 -5.70
CA ARG A 55 -11.09 2.76 -4.41
C ARG A 55 -10.13 2.17 -3.38
N ILE A 56 -9.59 3.06 -2.56
CA ILE A 56 -8.72 2.73 -1.43
C ILE A 56 -9.16 3.48 -0.18
N LYS A 57 -8.83 2.90 0.98
CA LYS A 57 -8.85 3.59 2.27
C LYS A 57 -7.42 3.81 2.76
N GLY A 58 -7.19 4.92 3.44
CA GLY A 58 -5.95 5.19 4.17
C GLY A 58 -6.26 5.40 5.65
N LEU A 59 -5.54 4.74 6.55
CA LEU A 59 -5.67 4.95 7.99
C LEU A 59 -4.38 5.56 8.54
N ILE A 60 -4.52 6.61 9.34
CA ILE A 60 -3.42 7.37 9.97
C ILE A 60 -3.80 7.68 11.43
N TRP A 61 -2.83 7.65 12.34
CA TRP A 61 -2.96 8.18 13.69
C TRP A 61 -2.20 9.49 13.83
N GLU A 62 -2.84 10.55 14.35
CA GLU A 62 -2.23 11.89 14.49
C GLU A 62 -1.76 12.19 15.94
N GLY A 63 -2.15 11.35 16.90
CA GLY A 63 -1.82 11.51 18.33
C GLY A 63 -3.01 11.72 19.22
N ASP A 64 -4.06 12.33 18.69
CA ASP A 64 -5.32 12.63 19.34
C ASP A 64 -6.51 11.88 18.71
N GLY A 65 -6.33 11.37 17.48
CA GLY A 65 -7.34 10.60 16.80
C GLY A 65 -6.82 9.85 15.57
N PHE A 66 -7.69 8.97 15.07
CA PHE A 66 -7.52 8.34 13.77
C PHE A 66 -8.15 9.19 12.67
N LEU A 67 -7.42 9.38 11.58
CA LEU A 67 -7.98 9.82 10.31
C LEU A 67 -8.22 8.61 9.41
N LEU A 68 -9.42 8.55 8.81
CA LEU A 68 -9.78 7.60 7.78
C LEU A 68 -10.00 8.31 6.45
N LEU A 69 -9.05 8.17 5.55
CA LEU A 69 -9.10 8.70 4.19
C LEU A 69 -9.84 7.70 3.29
N TYR A 70 -10.66 8.22 2.36
CA TYR A 70 -11.32 7.44 1.34
C TYR A 70 -11.10 8.08 -0.03
N LYS A 71 -10.47 7.35 -0.94
CA LYS A 71 -10.25 7.81 -2.32
C LYS A 71 -10.91 6.84 -3.27
N ARG A 72 -11.87 7.34 -4.05
CA ARG A 72 -12.45 6.64 -5.21
C ARG A 72 -11.98 7.37 -6.46
N ILE A 73 -11.50 6.62 -7.45
CA ILE A 73 -11.13 7.17 -8.75
C ILE A 73 -12.29 6.97 -9.72
N GLU A 74 -12.52 7.95 -10.58
CA GLU A 74 -13.61 7.91 -11.58
C GLU A 74 -13.17 7.27 -12.90
N ASN A 75 -11.85 7.22 -13.16
CA ASN A 75 -11.27 6.58 -14.33
C ASN A 75 -9.99 5.83 -13.96
N GLY A 76 -9.80 4.63 -14.53
CA GLY A 76 -8.68 3.74 -14.23
C GLY A 76 -8.88 2.87 -12.99
N ASN A 77 -7.80 2.19 -12.58
CA ASN A 77 -7.77 1.29 -11.43
C ASN A 77 -6.40 1.36 -10.75
N PHE A 78 -6.35 1.15 -9.43
CA PHE A 78 -5.11 0.92 -8.72
C PHE A 78 -4.57 -0.47 -9.08
N ARG A 79 -3.33 -0.54 -9.57
CA ARG A 79 -2.61 -1.80 -9.81
C ARG A 79 -2.10 -2.38 -8.49
N TRP A 80 -3.03 -2.90 -7.70
CA TRP A 80 -2.78 -3.34 -6.34
C TRP A 80 -2.08 -4.71 -6.30
N PRO A 81 -0.99 -4.90 -5.55
CA PRO A 81 -0.37 -6.21 -5.40
C PRO A 81 -1.32 -7.20 -4.69
N ARG A 82 -1.49 -8.38 -5.28
CA ARG A 82 -2.38 -9.45 -4.78
C ARG A 82 -1.58 -10.67 -4.31
N THR A 83 -0.48 -10.42 -3.62
CA THR A 83 0.40 -11.44 -3.08
C THR A 83 -0.09 -11.95 -1.72
N LYS A 84 0.55 -13.01 -1.20
CA LYS A 84 0.20 -13.63 0.08
C LYS A 84 0.70 -12.85 1.29
N GLU A 85 1.70 -11.98 1.09
CA GLU A 85 2.19 -11.10 2.15
C GLU A 85 1.02 -10.30 2.73
N GLU A 86 1.12 -9.88 3.98
CA GLU A 86 0.02 -9.21 4.66
C GLU A 86 0.17 -7.68 4.60
N ALA A 87 1.39 -7.16 4.83
CA ALA A 87 1.71 -5.73 4.69
C ALA A 87 3.03 -5.51 3.94
N LEU A 88 2.96 -4.76 2.84
CA LEU A 88 4.13 -4.36 2.04
C LEU A 88 4.49 -2.90 2.34
N GLU A 89 5.68 -2.65 2.89
CA GLU A 89 6.27 -1.31 2.95
C GLU A 89 6.66 -0.88 1.53
N ILE A 90 6.26 0.32 1.11
CA ILE A 90 6.58 0.85 -0.22
C ILE A 90 7.38 2.14 -0.13
N THR A 91 8.24 2.35 -1.13
CA THR A 91 9.01 3.59 -1.27
C THR A 91 8.13 4.74 -1.75
N THR A 92 8.64 5.97 -1.64
CA THR A 92 7.98 7.16 -2.20
C THR A 92 7.74 7.02 -3.71
N ASP A 93 8.69 6.46 -4.46
CA ASP A 93 8.54 6.29 -5.91
C ASP A 93 7.45 5.28 -6.25
N GLN A 94 7.43 4.14 -5.54
CA GLN A 94 6.35 3.16 -5.66
C GLN A 94 5.00 3.78 -5.29
N TYR A 95 4.95 4.65 -4.28
CA TYR A 95 3.72 5.38 -3.95
C TYR A 95 3.24 6.25 -5.11
N GLN A 96 4.12 7.05 -5.72
CA GLN A 96 3.75 7.90 -6.86
C GLN A 96 3.25 7.05 -8.04
N MET A 97 3.96 5.96 -8.35
CA MET A 97 3.58 5.01 -9.39
C MET A 97 2.17 4.45 -9.11
N LEU A 98 1.90 3.99 -7.89
CA LEU A 98 0.59 3.48 -7.50
C LEU A 98 -0.51 4.53 -7.65
N MET A 99 -0.25 5.78 -7.24
CA MET A 99 -1.22 6.88 -7.36
C MET A 99 -1.53 7.26 -8.80
N GLN A 100 -0.61 6.96 -9.74
CA GLN A 100 -0.80 7.08 -11.19
C GLN A 100 -1.44 5.83 -11.81
N GLY A 101 -1.69 4.77 -11.03
CA GLY A 101 -2.27 3.50 -11.51
C GLY A 101 -1.25 2.56 -12.14
N LEU A 102 0.05 2.74 -11.90
CA LEU A 102 1.11 1.87 -12.38
C LEU A 102 1.35 0.68 -11.43
N GLU A 103 1.89 -0.41 -11.97
CA GLU A 103 2.35 -1.56 -11.17
C GLU A 103 3.61 -1.17 -10.38
N ILE A 104 3.66 -1.57 -9.10
CA ILE A 104 4.77 -1.21 -8.17
C ILE A 104 5.63 -2.39 -7.74
N VAL A 105 5.18 -3.61 -8.02
CA VAL A 105 5.92 -4.85 -7.83
C VAL A 105 6.15 -5.43 -9.22
N ALA A 106 7.42 -5.58 -9.60
CA ALA A 106 7.79 -6.17 -10.88
C ALA A 106 7.40 -7.66 -10.90
N ARG A 107 6.75 -8.11 -11.98
CA ARG A 107 6.42 -9.53 -12.17
C ARG A 107 7.60 -10.35 -12.67
N HIS A 108 8.43 -9.73 -13.53
CA HIS A 108 9.65 -10.30 -14.08
C HIS A 108 10.74 -9.23 -13.94
N PRO A 109 11.44 -9.18 -12.80
CA PRO A 109 12.54 -8.23 -12.64
C PRO A 109 13.61 -8.50 -13.69
N ILE A 110 14.24 -7.44 -14.19
CA ILE A 110 15.43 -7.58 -15.03
C ILE A 110 16.56 -8.01 -14.11
N GLU A 111 17.13 -9.17 -14.41
CA GLU A 111 18.27 -9.72 -13.67
C GLU A 111 19.55 -9.45 -14.47
N GLU A 112 20.62 -9.14 -13.76
CA GLU A 112 21.94 -9.05 -14.36
C GLU A 112 22.35 -10.46 -14.83
N VAL A 113 22.72 -10.57 -16.11
CA VAL A 113 23.25 -11.82 -16.65
C VAL A 113 24.71 -11.91 -16.21
N PRO A 114 25.14 -13.00 -15.54
CA PRO A 114 26.55 -13.22 -15.24
C PRO A 114 27.39 -13.18 -16.52
N ASP A 115 28.67 -12.80 -16.40
CA ASP A 115 29.57 -12.67 -17.54
C ASP A 115 29.50 -13.90 -18.47
N PRO A 116 29.22 -13.74 -19.77
CA PRO A 116 29.08 -14.83 -20.73
C PRO A 116 30.37 -15.63 -21.03
N GLU A 117 31.44 -15.49 -20.25
CA GLU A 117 32.72 -16.24 -20.41
C GLU A 117 32.58 -17.78 -20.43
N PHE A 118 31.42 -18.36 -20.11
CA PHE A 118 31.16 -19.81 -20.20
C PHE A 118 30.39 -20.26 -21.47
N LEU A 119 30.19 -19.39 -22.46
CA LEU A 119 29.47 -19.70 -23.71
C LEU A 119 30.35 -19.70 -24.98
N LEU A 120 31.68 -19.72 -24.83
CA LEU A 120 32.66 -19.98 -25.89
C LEU A 120 33.57 -21.15 -25.51
#